data_AF-A0A7Y3LEC4-F1
#
_entry.id   AF-A0A7Y3LEC4-F1
#
_cell.length_a   1.000
_cell.length_b   1.000
_cell.length_c   1.000
_cell.angle_alpha   90.00
_cell.angle_beta   90.00
_cell.angle_gamma   90.00
#
_symmetry.space_group_name_H-M   'P 1'
#
loop_
_entity.id
_entity.type
_entity.pdbx_description
1 polymer ?
#
loop_
_entity_poly.entity_id
_entity_poly.type
_entity_poly.pdbx_seq_one_letter_code
_entity_poly.pdbx_strand_id
1 'polypeptide(L)'
;METTNLIQQLPGMPASYELRRELASDGNTLISYGPRVLFRFDPADRGMRNLAMVALTEAGVTGKRVAELFGVRAEHVSRLRSKVARGGSKALVPPIGPPRKLSRSDEDKAIRMAADGRTGAEIAAKFGVSDSTISRLLAQQRSETVPLGFESDASELTSQQQNCPSLSDQAESED
;
A
#
# COMPACT_ATOMS: atom_id res chain seq x y z
N MET A 1 -19.19 -33.36 14.06
CA MET A 1 -19.30 -32.53 15.28
C MET A 1 -19.28 -31.07 14.84
N GLU A 2 -20.45 -30.56 14.45
CA GLU A 2 -20.63 -29.16 14.07
C GLU A 2 -20.94 -28.35 15.33
N THR A 3 -20.12 -27.34 15.63
CA THR A 3 -20.37 -26.44 16.75
C THR A 3 -21.13 -25.23 16.20
N THR A 4 -22.45 -25.35 16.09
CA THR A 4 -23.35 -24.27 15.68
C THR A 4 -23.35 -23.19 16.77
N ASN A 5 -22.70 -22.07 16.49
CA ASN A 5 -22.72 -20.88 17.33
C ASN A 5 -24.07 -20.17 17.13
N LEU A 6 -25.09 -20.58 17.89
CA LEU A 6 -26.42 -19.97 17.90
C LEU A 6 -26.37 -18.65 18.68
N ILE A 7 -26.08 -17.54 18.00
CA ILE A 7 -26.52 -16.23 18.48
C ILE A 7 -28.05 -16.21 18.28
N GLN A 8 -28.82 -16.36 19.35
CA GLN A 8 -30.28 -16.27 19.29
C GLN A 8 -30.68 -14.89 18.77
N GLN A 9 -31.16 -14.81 17.53
CA GLN A 9 -31.71 -13.58 16.97
C GLN A 9 -33.08 -13.30 17.59
N LEU A 10 -33.28 -12.06 18.03
CA LEU A 10 -34.58 -11.56 18.47
C LEU A 10 -35.54 -11.42 17.27
N PRO A 11 -36.85 -11.61 17.46
CA PRO A 11 -37.84 -11.44 16.40
C PRO A 11 -37.73 -10.04 15.78
N GLY A 12 -37.61 -9.96 14.46
CA GLY A 12 -37.50 -8.70 13.71
C GLY A 12 -36.08 -8.15 13.53
N MET A 13 -35.04 -8.81 14.07
CA MET A 13 -33.65 -8.42 13.80
C MET A 13 -33.23 -8.86 12.38
N PRO A 14 -32.66 -7.97 11.55
CA PRO A 14 -32.16 -8.37 10.24
C PRO A 14 -31.09 -9.46 10.39
N ALA A 15 -31.02 -10.37 9.42
CA ALA A 15 -29.98 -11.39 9.36
C ALA A 15 -28.60 -10.73 9.51
N SER A 16 -27.79 -11.23 10.45
CA SER A 16 -26.43 -10.75 10.66
C SER A 16 -25.66 -10.87 9.35
N TYR A 17 -25.08 -9.76 8.90
CA TYR A 17 -24.23 -9.81 7.71
C TYR A 17 -22.95 -10.56 8.03
N GLU A 18 -22.68 -11.58 7.21
CA GLU A 18 -21.48 -12.38 7.31
C GLU A 18 -20.48 -12.00 6.22
N LEU A 19 -19.21 -12.07 6.58
CA LEU A 19 -18.11 -11.96 5.64
C LEU A 19 -17.92 -13.30 4.92
N ARG A 20 -18.02 -13.27 3.59
CA ARG A 20 -17.91 -14.44 2.71
C ARG A 20 -16.87 -14.24 1.62
N ARG A 21 -16.32 -15.35 1.16
CA ARG A 21 -15.43 -15.44 0.02
C ARG A 21 -16.03 -16.41 -0.98
N GLU A 22 -16.18 -15.97 -2.22
CA GLU A 22 -16.78 -16.75 -3.30
C GLU A 22 -15.90 -16.62 -4.56
N LEU A 23 -15.97 -17.62 -5.44
CA LEU A 23 -15.39 -17.53 -6.77
C LEU A 23 -16.51 -17.16 -7.75
N ALA A 24 -16.37 -16.01 -8.40
CA ALA A 24 -17.31 -15.59 -9.43
C ALA A 24 -17.21 -16.47 -10.68
N SER A 25 -18.23 -16.43 -11.52
CA SER A 25 -18.30 -17.21 -12.77
C SER A 25 -17.20 -16.86 -13.76
N ASP A 26 -16.63 -15.66 -13.66
CA ASP A 26 -15.49 -15.20 -14.46
C ASP A 26 -14.12 -15.58 -13.87
N GLY A 27 -14.10 -16.35 -12.78
CA GLY A 27 -12.88 -16.80 -12.11
C GLY A 27 -12.30 -15.81 -11.11
N ASN A 28 -12.88 -14.62 -10.92
CA ASN A 28 -12.42 -13.68 -9.90
C ASN A 28 -12.82 -14.12 -8.49
N THR A 29 -11.95 -13.87 -7.51
CA THR A 29 -12.33 -13.98 -6.09
C THR A 29 -13.13 -12.76 -5.67
N LEU A 30 -14.30 -12.99 -5.06
CA LEU A 30 -15.12 -11.98 -4.42
C LEU A 30 -15.04 -12.10 -2.90
N ILE A 31 -14.85 -10.97 -2.23
CA ILE A 31 -15.02 -10.85 -0.78
C ILE A 31 -16.22 -9.95 -0.53
N SER A 32 -17.23 -10.47 0.15
CA SER A 32 -18.51 -9.79 0.35
C SER A 32 -18.89 -9.71 1.82
N TYR A 33 -19.58 -8.64 2.19
CA TYR A 33 -20.22 -8.49 3.50
C TYR A 33 -21.71 -8.20 3.26
N GLY A 34 -22.55 -9.19 3.53
CA GLY A 34 -23.95 -9.13 3.16
C GLY A 34 -24.12 -9.00 1.63
N PRO A 35 -24.91 -8.03 1.12
CA PRO A 35 -25.14 -7.83 -0.31
C PRO A 35 -24.04 -7.02 -1.02
N ARG A 36 -23.00 -6.58 -0.30
CA ARG A 36 -21.96 -5.69 -0.84
C ARG A 36 -20.66 -6.46 -1.09
N VAL A 37 -20.09 -6.27 -2.28
CA VAL A 37 -18.73 -6.74 -2.61
C VAL A 37 -17.74 -5.70 -2.13
N LEU A 38 -16.82 -6.12 -1.26
CA LEU A 38 -15.72 -5.28 -0.75
C LEU A 38 -14.48 -5.38 -1.64
N PHE A 39 -14.18 -6.59 -2.13
CA PHE A 39 -13.04 -6.83 -3.02
C PHE A 39 -13.41 -7.78 -4.14
N ARG A 40 -12.90 -7.48 -5.34
CA ARG A 40 -12.90 -8.38 -6.51
C ARG A 40 -11.50 -8.39 -7.10
N PHE A 41 -10.91 -9.56 -7.26
CA PHE A 41 -9.55 -9.68 -7.80
C PHE A 41 -9.29 -11.05 -8.41
N ASP A 42 -8.33 -11.10 -9.32
CA ASP A 42 -7.82 -12.35 -9.89
C ASP A 42 -7.17 -13.20 -8.77
N PRO A 43 -7.49 -14.49 -8.63
CA PRO A 43 -6.86 -15.36 -7.64
C PRO A 43 -5.32 -15.41 -7.71
N ALA A 44 -4.70 -15.12 -8.84
CA ALA A 44 -3.25 -15.03 -9.00
C ALA A 44 -2.67 -13.69 -8.50
N ASP A 45 -3.49 -12.64 -8.37
CA ASP A 45 -3.07 -11.34 -7.86
C ASP A 45 -2.83 -11.39 -6.34
N ARG A 46 -1.56 -11.65 -5.99
CA ARG A 46 -1.12 -11.68 -4.59
C ARG A 46 -1.19 -10.30 -3.93
N GLY A 47 -1.02 -9.22 -4.68
CA GLY A 47 -1.06 -7.86 -4.15
C GLY A 47 -2.46 -7.53 -3.65
N MET A 48 -3.46 -7.73 -4.50
CA MET A 48 -4.87 -7.52 -4.15
C MET A 48 -5.35 -8.47 -3.06
N ARG A 49 -4.92 -9.76 -3.09
CA ARG A 49 -5.19 -10.69 -1.99
C ARG A 49 -4.66 -10.18 -0.65
N ASN A 50 -3.40 -9.76 -0.63
CA ASN A 50 -2.75 -9.26 0.59
C ASN A 50 -3.39 -7.96 1.09
N LEU A 51 -3.74 -7.06 0.16
CA LEU A 51 -4.47 -5.84 0.47
C LEU A 51 -5.81 -6.16 1.14
N ALA A 52 -6.60 -7.07 0.58
CA ALA A 52 -7.88 -7.47 1.14
C ALA A 52 -7.71 -8.06 2.55
N MET A 53 -6.71 -8.93 2.78
CA MET A 53 -6.43 -9.46 4.12
C MET A 53 -6.13 -8.34 5.13
N VAL A 54 -5.25 -7.40 4.78
CA VAL A 54 -4.85 -6.32 5.69
C VAL A 54 -6.01 -5.37 5.96
N ALA A 55 -6.70 -4.92 4.90
CA ALA A 55 -7.83 -4.00 5.02
C ALA A 55 -8.96 -4.59 5.88
N LEU A 56 -9.26 -5.89 5.76
CA LEU A 56 -10.23 -6.55 6.63
C LEU A 56 -9.78 -6.57 8.10
N THR A 57 -8.49 -6.80 8.35
CA THR A 57 -7.98 -6.75 9.73
C THR A 57 -7.97 -5.35 10.33
N GLU A 58 -7.73 -4.32 9.51
CA GLU A 58 -7.84 -2.92 9.92
C GLU A 58 -9.29 -2.49 10.15
N ALA A 59 -10.23 -3.08 9.41
CA ALA A 59 -11.67 -2.94 9.64
C ALA A 59 -12.20 -3.73 10.86
N GLY A 60 -11.32 -4.33 11.67
CA GLY A 60 -11.69 -5.01 12.93
C GLY A 60 -11.94 -6.52 12.82
N VAL A 61 -11.80 -7.13 11.65
CA VAL A 61 -11.91 -8.59 11.52
C VAL A 61 -10.68 -9.25 12.12
N THR A 62 -10.88 -10.26 12.97
CA THR A 62 -9.75 -10.94 13.61
C THR A 62 -8.85 -11.61 12.59
N GLY A 63 -7.53 -11.58 12.83
CA GLY A 63 -6.56 -12.23 11.93
C GLY A 63 -6.81 -13.73 11.74
N LYS A 64 -7.37 -14.41 12.75
CA LYS A 64 -7.79 -15.82 12.66
C LYS A 64 -8.94 -15.98 11.66
N ARG A 65 -9.98 -15.14 11.76
CA ARG A 65 -11.12 -15.18 10.83
C ARG A 65 -10.72 -14.84 9.40
N VAL A 66 -9.83 -13.86 9.22
CA VAL A 66 -9.26 -13.55 7.89
C VAL A 66 -8.47 -14.75 7.36
N ALA A 67 -7.66 -15.39 8.19
CA ALA A 67 -6.90 -16.56 7.76
C ALA A 67 -7.79 -17.72 7.28
N GLU A 68 -8.85 -18.01 8.04
CA GLU A 68 -9.88 -18.99 7.67
C GLU A 68 -10.54 -18.63 6.33
N LEU A 69 -10.97 -17.37 6.16
CA LEU A 69 -11.64 -16.90 4.95
C LEU A 69 -10.78 -17.08 3.69
N PHE A 70 -9.47 -16.83 3.79
CA PHE A 70 -8.57 -16.93 2.66
C PHE A 70 -7.89 -18.30 2.53
N GLY A 71 -8.12 -19.24 3.45
CA GLY A 71 -7.49 -20.55 3.45
C GLY A 71 -5.98 -20.50 3.69
N VAL A 72 -5.52 -19.57 4.53
CA VAL A 72 -4.10 -19.40 4.89
C VAL A 72 -3.89 -19.59 6.39
N ARG A 73 -2.62 -19.65 6.83
CA ARG A 73 -2.30 -19.71 8.27
C ARG A 73 -2.43 -18.32 8.89
N ALA A 74 -2.93 -18.23 10.13
CA ALA A 74 -3.03 -16.95 10.86
C ALA A 74 -1.66 -16.26 11.04
N GLU A 75 -0.60 -17.05 11.17
CA GLU A 75 0.77 -16.56 11.23
C GLU A 75 1.19 -15.80 9.95
N HIS A 76 0.67 -16.21 8.78
CA HIS A 76 0.90 -15.50 7.52
C HIS A 76 0.28 -14.10 7.55
N VAL A 77 -0.98 -13.99 8.00
CA VAL A 77 -1.69 -12.72 8.16
C VAL A 77 -0.96 -11.80 9.14
N SER A 78 -0.51 -12.34 10.28
CA SER A 78 0.28 -11.60 11.27
C SER A 78 1.58 -11.05 10.67
N ARG A 79 2.37 -11.90 9.99
CA ARG A 79 3.61 -11.45 9.33
C ARG A 79 3.37 -10.41 8.26
N LEU A 80 2.29 -10.56 7.47
CA LEU A 80 1.91 -9.61 6.44
C LEU A 80 1.60 -8.24 7.05
N ARG A 81 0.77 -8.18 8.09
CA ARG A 81 0.47 -6.93 8.82
C ARG A 81 1.74 -6.25 9.34
N SER A 82 2.64 -7.01 9.99
CA SER A 82 3.90 -6.47 10.50
C SER A 82 4.86 -5.99 9.39
N LYS A 83 4.76 -6.54 8.17
CA LYS A 83 5.50 -6.05 7.01
C LYS A 83 4.90 -4.75 6.47
N VAL A 84 3.58 -4.68 6.33
CA VAL A 84 2.86 -3.49 5.85
C VAL A 84 3.00 -2.32 6.82
N ALA A 85 2.91 -2.55 8.13
CA ALA A 85 3.13 -1.51 9.13
C ALA A 85 4.53 -0.86 9.03
N ARG A 86 5.55 -1.60 8.56
CA ARG A 86 6.92 -1.09 8.39
C ARG A 86 7.22 -0.55 7.00
N GLY A 87 6.64 -1.14 5.97
CA GLY A 87 6.97 -0.90 4.56
C GLY A 87 5.85 -0.27 3.74
N GLY A 88 4.71 0.04 4.34
CA GLY A 88 3.53 0.57 3.70
C GLY A 88 2.97 -0.36 2.61
N SER A 89 2.28 0.24 1.64
CA SER A 89 1.66 -0.46 0.50
C SER A 89 2.67 -1.25 -0.34
N LYS A 90 3.92 -0.79 -0.45
CA LYS A 90 4.99 -1.50 -1.17
C LYS A 90 5.25 -2.90 -0.59
N ALA A 91 4.96 -3.13 0.70
CA ALA A 91 5.14 -4.43 1.33
C ALA A 91 4.04 -5.45 0.99
N LEU A 92 2.94 -5.04 0.34
CA LEU A 92 1.86 -5.92 -0.09
C LEU A 92 2.29 -6.84 -1.23
N VAL A 93 3.20 -6.38 -2.09
CA VAL A 93 3.72 -7.15 -3.22
C VAL A 93 5.20 -7.45 -2.96
N PRO A 94 5.59 -8.73 -2.83
CA PRO A 94 7.00 -9.06 -2.71
C PRO A 94 7.76 -8.62 -3.98
N PRO A 95 8.97 -8.08 -3.85
CA PRO A 95 9.77 -7.70 -5.00
C PRO A 95 10.00 -8.90 -5.93
N ILE A 96 9.88 -8.67 -7.23
CA ILE A 96 10.16 -9.67 -8.26
C ILE A 96 11.68 -9.87 -8.32
N GLY A 97 12.12 -11.13 -8.29
CA GLY A 97 13.52 -11.52 -8.47
C GLY A 97 14.20 -12.10 -7.23
N PRO A 98 15.48 -12.49 -7.36
CA PRO A 98 16.25 -13.04 -6.25
C PRO A 98 16.43 -11.99 -5.13
N PRO A 99 16.55 -12.44 -3.87
CA PRO A 99 16.80 -11.54 -2.75
C PRO A 99 18.07 -10.71 -3.00
N ARG A 100 18.02 -9.43 -2.58
CA ARG A 100 19.17 -8.53 -2.69
C ARG A 100 20.28 -9.04 -1.78
N LYS A 101 21.53 -8.95 -2.24
CA LYS A 101 22.72 -9.34 -1.45
C LYS A 101 22.94 -8.46 -0.22
N LEU A 102 22.43 -7.23 -0.24
CA LEU A 102 22.44 -6.30 0.89
C LEU A 102 21.01 -5.98 1.31
N SER A 103 20.74 -6.05 2.61
CA SER A 103 19.50 -5.52 3.17
C SER A 103 19.52 -3.99 3.14
N ARG A 104 18.36 -3.34 3.24
CA ARG A 104 18.30 -1.85 3.33
C ARG A 104 19.13 -1.30 4.50
N SER A 105 19.08 -1.97 5.65
CA SER A 105 19.87 -1.54 6.81
C SER A 105 21.37 -1.68 6.57
N ASP A 106 21.79 -2.66 5.77
CA ASP A 106 23.21 -2.84 5.43
C ASP A 106 23.64 -1.84 4.37
N GLU A 107 22.76 -1.48 3.43
CA GLU A 107 22.99 -0.36 2.49
C GLU A 107 23.19 0.96 3.27
N ASP A 108 22.30 1.29 4.22
CA ASP A 108 22.44 2.50 5.05
C ASP A 108 23.75 2.52 5.83
N LYS A 109 24.16 1.37 6.38
CA LYS A 109 25.44 1.24 7.10
C LYS A 109 26.64 1.38 6.16
N ALA A 110 26.58 0.78 4.97
CA ALA A 110 27.63 0.89 3.95
C ALA A 110 27.82 2.34 3.50
N ILE A 111 26.72 3.05 3.28
CA ILE A 111 26.71 4.49 2.93
C ILE A 111 27.37 5.32 4.03
N ARG A 112 27.02 5.08 5.30
CA ARG A 112 27.65 5.77 6.44
C ARG A 112 29.15 5.51 6.51
N MET A 113 29.58 4.25 6.35
CA MET A 113 31.01 3.91 6.34
C MET A 113 31.78 4.60 5.20
N ALA A 114 31.16 4.75 4.03
CA ALA A 114 31.76 5.49 2.93
C ALA A 114 31.85 7.00 3.23
N ALA A 115 30.84 7.57 3.89
CA ALA A 115 30.88 8.95 4.38
C ALA A 115 31.97 9.16 5.44
N ASP A 116 32.25 8.14 6.26
CA ASP A 116 33.35 8.10 7.24
C ASP A 116 34.73 7.83 6.59
N GLY A 117 34.81 7.78 5.26
CA GLY A 117 36.07 7.65 4.50
C GLY A 117 36.56 6.22 4.26
N ARG A 118 35.77 5.18 4.57
CA ARG A 118 36.13 3.79 4.23
C ARG A 118 36.10 3.56 2.73
N THR A 119 37.03 2.74 2.25
CA THR A 119 37.11 2.36 0.83
C THR A 119 36.02 1.33 0.45
N GLY A 120 35.64 1.30 -0.83
CA GLY A 120 34.67 0.33 -1.35
C GLY A 120 35.06 -1.12 -1.07
N ALA A 121 36.36 -1.44 -1.19
CA ALA A 121 36.90 -2.77 -0.93
C ALA A 121 36.77 -3.20 0.54
N GLU A 122 37.06 -2.30 1.48
CA GLU A 122 36.89 -2.57 2.93
C GLU A 122 35.42 -2.81 3.28
N ILE A 123 34.53 -1.99 2.70
CA ILE A 123 33.08 -2.12 2.91
C ILE A 123 32.59 -3.44 2.30
N ALA A 124 33.03 -3.79 1.09
CA ALA A 124 32.66 -5.02 0.40
C ALA A 124 33.08 -6.27 1.19
N ALA A 125 34.31 -6.29 1.70
CA ALA A 125 34.82 -7.36 2.55
C ALA A 125 33.97 -7.51 3.83
N LYS A 126 33.59 -6.40 4.47
CA LYS A 126 32.78 -6.41 5.69
C LYS A 126 31.39 -7.00 5.48
N PHE A 127 30.77 -6.75 4.34
CA PHE A 127 29.43 -7.25 4.04
C PHE A 127 29.41 -8.56 3.23
N GLY A 128 30.57 -9.12 2.89
CA GLY A 128 30.66 -10.35 2.10
C GLY A 128 30.12 -10.21 0.67
N VAL A 129 30.22 -9.02 0.08
CA VAL A 129 29.76 -8.72 -1.28
C VAL A 129 30.92 -8.32 -2.18
N SER A 130 30.68 -8.20 -3.49
CA SER A 130 31.72 -7.73 -4.41
C SER A 130 31.93 -6.22 -4.30
N ASP A 131 33.13 -5.75 -4.60
CA ASP A 131 33.44 -4.32 -4.67
C ASP A 131 32.58 -3.58 -5.71
N SER A 132 32.26 -4.25 -6.82
CA SER A 132 31.30 -3.74 -7.82
C SER A 132 29.88 -3.52 -7.26
N THR A 133 29.45 -4.31 -6.27
CA THR A 133 28.14 -4.14 -5.61
C THR A 133 28.13 -2.85 -4.79
N ILE A 134 29.19 -2.61 -4.01
CA ILE A 134 29.34 -1.39 -3.21
C ILE A 134 29.51 -0.16 -4.11
N SER A 135 30.35 -0.25 -5.15
CA SER A 135 30.55 0.83 -6.12
C SER A 135 29.24 1.26 -6.77
N ARG A 136 28.40 0.30 -7.18
CA ARG A 136 27.07 0.58 -7.76
C ARG A 136 26.12 1.22 -6.74
N LEU A 137 26.12 0.75 -5.50
CA LEU A 137 25.32 1.32 -4.41
C LEU A 137 25.67 2.79 -4.19
N LEU A 138 26.97 3.11 -4.07
CA LEU A 138 27.45 4.47 -3.82
C LEU A 138 27.19 5.40 -5.02
N ALA A 139 27.30 4.89 -6.26
CA ALA A 139 26.96 5.66 -7.45
C ALA A 139 25.46 6.00 -7.52
N GLN A 140 24.59 5.05 -7.19
CA GLN A 140 23.14 5.26 -7.14
C GLN A 140 22.75 6.34 -6.11
N GLN A 141 23.35 6.31 -4.92
CA GLN A 141 23.10 7.31 -3.89
C GLN A 141 23.49 8.73 -4.36
N ARG A 142 24.65 8.89 -5.01
CA ARG A 142 25.10 10.20 -5.54
C ARG A 142 24.14 10.74 -6.61
N SER A 143 23.57 9.84 -7.42
CA SER A 143 22.58 10.18 -8.45
C SER A 143 21.23 10.59 -7.85
N GLU A 144 20.84 9.99 -6.72
CA GLU A 144 19.59 10.30 -6.02
C GLU A 144 19.67 11.60 -5.19
N THR A 145 20.88 12.06 -4.83
CA THR A 145 21.10 13.33 -4.10
C THR A 145 21.15 14.57 -4.98
N VAL A 146 20.93 14.45 -6.30
CA VAL A 146 20.80 15.63 -7.17
C VAL A 146 19.53 16.38 -6.78
N PRO A 147 19.60 17.65 -6.32
CA PRO A 147 18.40 18.43 -6.05
C PRO A 147 17.59 18.56 -7.35
N LEU A 148 16.34 18.14 -7.33
CA LEU A 148 15.37 18.51 -8.35
C LEU A 148 15.21 20.04 -8.28
N GLY A 149 15.99 20.75 -9.09
CA GLY A 149 15.82 22.18 -9.30
C GLY A 149 14.46 22.42 -9.94
N PHE A 150 13.49 22.84 -9.14
CA PHE A 150 12.30 23.50 -9.66
C PHE A 150 12.72 24.92 -9.99
N GLU A 151 13.02 25.19 -11.26
CA GLU A 151 12.99 26.56 -11.74
C GLU A 151 11.54 27.03 -11.70
N SER A 152 11.26 27.90 -10.73
CA SER A 152 10.01 28.62 -10.58
C SER A 152 9.98 29.75 -11.60
N ASP A 153 9.51 29.48 -12.81
CA ASP A 153 8.96 30.54 -13.68
C ASP A 153 7.55 30.88 -13.22
N ALA A 154 7.49 31.64 -12.13
CA ALA A 154 6.29 32.33 -11.66
C ALA A 154 6.39 33.79 -12.07
N SER A 155 6.20 34.08 -13.36
CA SER A 155 5.90 35.45 -13.82
C SER A 155 5.29 35.47 -15.22
N GLU A 156 4.04 35.03 -15.37
CA GLU A 156 3.13 35.57 -16.40
C GLU A 156 1.67 35.20 -16.12
N LEU A 157 1.13 35.72 -15.01
CA LEU A 157 -0.32 35.84 -14.82
C LEU A 157 -0.65 37.23 -14.30
N THR A 158 -0.45 38.23 -15.15
CA THR A 158 -1.19 39.49 -15.02
C THR A 158 -1.72 39.84 -16.39
N SER A 159 -3.03 39.68 -16.57
CA SER A 159 -3.93 40.35 -17.54
C SER A 159 -4.93 39.37 -18.12
N GLN A 160 -6.00 39.09 -17.38
CA GLN A 160 -7.39 39.03 -17.89
C GLN A 160 -8.31 38.56 -16.78
N GLN A 161 -8.52 39.43 -15.80
CA GLN A 161 -9.64 39.32 -14.88
C GLN A 161 -10.36 40.67 -14.85
N GLN A 162 -11.09 40.95 -15.93
CA GLN A 162 -12.06 42.05 -16.00
C GLN A 162 -12.99 41.81 -17.20
N ASN A 163 -13.89 40.83 -17.07
CA ASN A 163 -15.27 41.00 -17.52
C ASN A 163 -16.15 39.88 -16.96
N CYS A 164 -16.74 40.11 -15.79
CA CYS A 164 -17.96 39.42 -15.36
C CYS A 164 -19.02 40.52 -15.21
N PRO A 165 -20.04 40.57 -16.07
CA PRO A 165 -21.12 41.53 -15.89
C PRO A 165 -21.90 41.14 -14.63
N SER A 166 -21.96 42.07 -13.68
CA SER A 166 -22.74 41.97 -12.45
C SER A 166 -24.23 41.96 -12.77
N LEU A 167 -24.90 40.86 -12.42
CA LEU A 167 -26.36 40.84 -12.25
C LEU A 167 -26.69 41.52 -10.93
N SER A 168 -27.14 42.76 -11.01
CA SER A 168 -27.88 43.42 -9.93
C SER A 168 -29.03 44.19 -10.57
N ASP A 169 -30.22 43.62 -10.37
CA ASP A 169 -31.45 44.29 -9.94
C ASP A 169 -31.75 45.68 -10.53
N GLN A 170 -32.82 45.74 -11.34
CA GLN A 170 -33.77 46.85 -11.27
C GLN A 170 -35.20 46.32 -11.38
N ALA A 171 -35.92 46.45 -10.26
CA ALA A 171 -37.36 46.56 -10.22
C ALA A 171 -37.71 48.04 -10.08
N GLU A 172 -38.63 48.54 -10.92
CA GLU A 172 -39.60 49.65 -10.75
C GLU A 172 -40.18 49.96 -12.16
N SER A 173 -41.42 49.52 -12.48
CA SER A 173 -42.68 50.32 -12.60
C SER A 173 -42.61 51.43 -13.68
N GLU A 174 -43.52 51.63 -14.64
CA GLU A 174 -45.00 51.64 -14.68
C GLU A 174 -45.42 51.85 -16.17
N ASP A 175 -46.48 51.16 -16.64
CA ASP A 175 -47.65 51.69 -17.38
C ASP A 175 -48.61 50.55 -17.80
#